data_AF-A0A2W4SSL0-F1
#
_entry.id   AF-A0A2W4SSL0-F1
#
_cell.length_a   1.000
_cell.length_b   1.000
_cell.length_c   1.000
_cell.angle_alpha   90.00
_cell.angle_beta   90.00
_cell.angle_gamma   90.00
#
_symmetry.space_group_name_H-M   'P 1'
#
loop_
_entity.id
_entity.type
_entity.pdbx_description
1 polymer ?
#
loop_
_entity_poly.entity_id
_entity_poly.type
_entity_poly.pdbx_seq_one_letter_code
_entity_poly.pdbx_strand_id
1 'polypeptide(L)'
;MTAPAALLDPSASVGGCASAPVLRERGQREVFCGLTGIVWLHRKMQDAFFLVVGSRTCAHLIQSAAGVMIFAEPRFATAIMEEKDLAGLTDTNDELDRVVDRLLARRPDIKLLFLVGSCPSEVIKLDLSRAAGRLSEKHSPNVRVLNYSGSGIETTFTQGEDACLAALVPQMAAAPANAELSLLIVGALPDVVEDQFRRLFAAMGIQRVEALPARRISDLPSVGP
;
A
#
# COMPACT_ATOMS: atom_id res chain seq x y z
N MET A 1 -10.17 -28.79 -31.80
CA MET A 1 -11.39 -28.53 -31.00
C MET A 1 -11.59 -27.03 -30.98
N THR A 2 -12.52 -26.57 -31.79
CA THR A 2 -12.82 -25.19 -32.12
C THR A 2 -13.54 -24.50 -30.96
N ALA A 3 -13.01 -23.36 -30.50
CA ALA A 3 -13.72 -22.47 -29.58
C ALA A 3 -14.98 -21.94 -30.29
N PRO A 4 -16.15 -21.88 -29.63
CA PRO A 4 -17.29 -21.23 -30.23
C PRO A 4 -16.99 -19.72 -30.28
N ALA A 5 -16.95 -19.16 -31.48
CA ALA A 5 -17.04 -17.73 -31.69
C ALA A 5 -18.41 -17.31 -31.15
N ALA A 6 -18.43 -16.70 -29.97
CA ALA A 6 -19.60 -15.97 -29.49
C ALA A 6 -19.81 -14.81 -30.46
N LEU A 7 -20.70 -15.00 -31.43
CA LEU A 7 -21.22 -13.96 -32.30
C LEU A 7 -21.74 -12.85 -31.37
N LEU A 8 -21.08 -11.70 -31.39
CA LEU A 8 -21.58 -10.48 -30.81
C LEU A 8 -22.89 -10.16 -31.55
N ASP A 9 -24.02 -10.42 -30.89
CA ASP A 9 -25.34 -10.09 -31.42
C ASP A 9 -25.47 -8.55 -31.47
N PRO A 10 -25.50 -7.94 -32.66
CA PRO A 10 -25.59 -6.50 -32.80
C PRO A 10 -26.99 -5.95 -32.46
N SER A 11 -27.94 -6.81 -32.11
CA SER A 11 -29.29 -6.44 -31.63
C SER A 11 -29.41 -6.35 -30.10
N ALA A 12 -28.33 -6.62 -29.35
CA ALA A 12 -28.30 -6.40 -27.92
C ALA A 12 -28.60 -4.93 -27.62
N SER A 13 -29.61 -4.69 -26.78
CA SER A 13 -30.04 -3.36 -26.38
C SER A 13 -28.83 -2.49 -25.98
N VAL A 14 -28.89 -1.20 -26.30
CA VAL A 14 -27.94 -0.18 -25.78
C VAL A 14 -28.21 0.02 -24.28
N GLY A 15 -28.09 -1.05 -23.50
CA GLY A 15 -28.28 -1.14 -22.06
C GLY A 15 -26.96 -1.43 -21.35
N GLY A 16 -26.91 -1.15 -20.05
CA GLY A 16 -25.70 -1.35 -19.25
C GLY A 16 -25.25 -2.82 -19.18
N CYS A 17 -23.96 -3.05 -18.90
CA CYS A 17 -23.34 -4.38 -18.86
C CYS A 17 -23.67 -5.19 -17.58
N ALA A 18 -24.76 -4.89 -16.86
CA ALA A 18 -25.07 -5.50 -15.57
C ALA A 18 -25.27 -7.03 -15.65
N SER A 19 -25.82 -7.53 -16.76
CA SER A 19 -26.00 -8.96 -17.05
C SER A 19 -25.02 -9.50 -18.09
N ALA A 20 -24.05 -8.69 -18.54
CA ALA A 20 -23.07 -9.13 -19.53
C ALA A 20 -22.18 -10.23 -18.91
N PRO A 21 -21.97 -11.35 -19.60
CA PRO A 21 -21.14 -12.44 -19.07
C PRO A 21 -19.67 -11.98 -18.97
N VAL A 22 -19.08 -12.11 -17.78
CA VAL A 22 -17.66 -11.81 -17.55
C VAL A 22 -16.80 -13.01 -17.90
N LEU A 23 -15.96 -12.89 -18.92
CA LEU A 23 -14.96 -13.89 -19.28
C LEU A 23 -13.83 -13.91 -18.23
N ARG A 24 -13.49 -15.11 -17.73
CA ARG A 24 -12.42 -15.31 -16.75
C ARG A 24 -11.31 -16.15 -17.36
N GLU A 25 -10.17 -15.50 -17.64
CA GLU A 25 -9.03 -16.15 -18.30
C GLU A 25 -7.82 -16.31 -17.35
N ARG A 26 -7.06 -17.39 -17.54
CA ARG A 26 -5.81 -17.69 -16.82
C ARG A 26 -4.72 -17.98 -17.84
N GLY A 27 -3.49 -17.57 -17.55
CA GLY A 27 -2.36 -17.72 -18.47
C GLY A 27 -1.26 -16.72 -18.16
N GLN A 28 -0.41 -16.47 -19.16
CA GLN A 28 0.62 -15.43 -19.07
C GLN A 28 -0.01 -14.05 -18.82
N ARG A 29 0.60 -13.26 -17.93
CA ARG A 29 0.16 -11.91 -17.58
C ARG A 29 1.33 -10.94 -17.70
N GLU A 30 1.06 -9.77 -18.26
CA GLU A 30 2.00 -8.66 -18.34
C GLU A 30 1.49 -7.52 -17.45
N VAL A 31 1.80 -7.62 -16.16
CA VAL A 31 1.31 -6.68 -15.14
C VAL A 31 2.39 -6.40 -14.12
N PHE A 32 2.31 -5.24 -13.47
CA PHE A 32 3.12 -4.93 -12.29
C PHE A 32 2.56 -5.62 -11.03
N CYS A 33 3.43 -5.93 -10.08
CA CYS A 33 3.00 -6.31 -8.72
C CYS A 33 2.63 -5.08 -7.87
N GLY A 34 2.02 -5.32 -6.71
CA GLY A 34 1.58 -4.28 -5.78
C GLY A 34 2.68 -3.40 -5.20
N LEU A 35 3.96 -3.81 -5.25
CA LEU A 35 5.09 -2.96 -4.84
C LEU A 35 5.08 -1.61 -5.56
N THR A 36 4.62 -1.57 -6.81
CA THR A 36 4.54 -0.32 -7.59
C THR A 36 3.64 0.75 -6.97
N GLY A 37 2.71 0.37 -6.09
CA GLY A 37 1.92 1.29 -5.26
C GLY A 37 2.75 2.29 -4.46
N ILE A 38 3.95 1.87 -4.03
CA ILE A 38 4.87 2.71 -3.27
C ILE A 38 5.18 4.01 -4.02
N VAL A 39 5.30 3.97 -5.36
CA VAL A 39 5.74 5.10 -6.20
C VAL A 39 4.84 6.33 -6.02
N TRP A 40 3.54 6.17 -5.82
CA TRP A 40 2.64 7.30 -5.55
C TRP A 40 2.32 7.46 -4.06
N LEU A 41 2.23 6.36 -3.31
CA LEU A 41 1.92 6.41 -1.87
C LEU A 41 2.98 7.13 -1.06
N HIS A 42 4.27 6.97 -1.40
CA HIS A 42 5.35 7.67 -0.72
C HIS A 42 5.28 9.19 -0.93
N ARG A 43 4.61 9.67 -1.98
CA ARG A 43 4.37 11.10 -2.21
C ARG A 43 3.14 11.58 -1.47
N LYS A 44 2.09 10.76 -1.41
CA LYS A 44 0.83 11.08 -0.75
C LYS A 44 0.98 11.16 0.77
N MET A 45 1.62 10.15 1.37
CA MET A 45 1.91 10.09 2.81
C MET A 45 3.33 10.64 3.04
N GLN A 46 3.41 11.85 3.60
CA GLN A 46 4.62 12.66 3.62
C GLN A 46 5.61 12.24 4.72
N ASP A 47 5.10 11.64 5.79
CA ASP A 47 5.84 11.15 6.95
C ASP A 47 5.96 9.60 6.99
N ALA A 48 5.53 8.95 5.91
CA ALA A 48 5.62 7.50 5.74
C ALA A 48 6.89 7.08 5.00
N PHE A 49 7.44 5.93 5.38
CA PHE A 49 8.54 5.26 4.69
C PHE A 49 8.16 3.82 4.35
N PHE A 50 8.54 3.35 3.15
CA PHE A 50 8.23 2.01 2.66
C PHE A 50 9.50 1.18 2.58
N LEU A 51 9.66 0.20 3.48
CA LEU A 51 10.77 -0.73 3.50
C LEU A 51 10.31 -2.07 2.92
N VAL A 52 10.65 -2.32 1.65
CA VAL A 52 10.39 -3.61 1.00
C VAL A 52 11.34 -4.65 1.56
N VAL A 53 10.83 -5.79 2.03
CA VAL A 53 11.66 -6.94 2.42
C VAL A 53 11.63 -7.93 1.28
N GLY A 54 12.73 -8.05 0.54
CA GLY A 54 12.71 -8.80 -0.73
C GLY A 54 14.08 -8.98 -1.37
N SER A 55 14.10 -9.18 -2.68
CA SER A 55 15.34 -9.43 -3.43
C SER A 55 15.79 -8.20 -4.24
N ARG A 56 16.94 -8.34 -4.91
CA ARG A 56 17.41 -7.35 -5.92
C ARG A 56 16.37 -7.10 -7.01
N THR A 57 15.56 -8.10 -7.38
CA THR A 57 14.48 -7.92 -8.36
C THR A 57 13.46 -6.89 -7.89
N CYS A 58 13.10 -6.92 -6.60
CA CYS A 58 12.18 -5.94 -6.01
C CYS A 58 12.79 -4.53 -6.02
N ALA A 59 14.07 -4.41 -5.66
CA ALA A 59 14.79 -3.14 -5.70
C ALA A 59 14.87 -2.56 -7.12
N HIS A 60 15.23 -3.39 -8.10
CA HIS A 60 15.31 -2.99 -9.51
C HIS A 60 13.95 -2.55 -10.05
N LEU A 61 12.87 -3.26 -9.70
CA LEU A 61 11.52 -2.90 -10.11
C LEU A 61 11.16 -1.49 -9.63
N ILE A 62 11.29 -1.22 -8.33
CA ILE A 62 10.93 0.07 -7.75
C ILE A 62 11.80 1.19 -8.33
N GLN A 63 13.10 0.95 -8.48
CA GLN A 63 14.01 1.91 -9.10
C GLN A 63 13.59 2.24 -10.54
N SER A 64 13.22 1.22 -11.32
CA SER A 64 12.79 1.39 -12.72
C SER A 64 11.44 2.11 -12.81
N ALA A 65 10.51 1.78 -11.92
CA ALA A 65 9.17 2.36 -11.89
C ALA A 65 9.16 3.81 -11.37
N ALA A 66 10.00 4.13 -10.39
CA ALA A 66 10.13 5.49 -9.86
C ALA A 66 10.76 6.45 -10.89
N GLY A 67 11.54 5.93 -11.85
CA GLY A 67 12.21 6.72 -12.87
C GLY A 67 13.07 7.83 -12.23
N VAL A 68 12.85 9.08 -12.64
CA VAL A 68 13.60 10.24 -12.11
C VAL A 68 13.36 10.48 -10.62
N MET A 69 12.26 9.99 -10.05
CA MET A 69 11.93 10.20 -8.63
C MET A 69 12.90 9.49 -7.69
N ILE A 70 13.68 8.52 -8.19
CA ILE A 70 14.72 7.85 -7.39
C ILE A 70 15.79 8.82 -6.88
N PHE A 71 16.01 9.93 -7.57
CA PHE A 71 17.01 10.94 -7.22
C PHE A 71 16.46 12.04 -6.30
N ALA A 72 15.18 12.01 -5.95
CA ALA A 72 14.50 13.04 -5.16
C ALA A 72 14.34 12.63 -3.69
N GLU A 73 15.38 12.02 -3.10
CA GLU A 73 15.37 11.48 -1.72
C GLU A 73 14.11 10.65 -1.40
N PRO A 74 13.83 9.59 -2.17
CA PRO A 74 12.61 8.82 -2.02
C PRO A 74 12.48 8.22 -0.63
N ARG A 75 11.26 8.23 -0.09
CA ARG A 75 10.92 7.62 1.21
C ARG A 75 10.61 6.14 1.08
N PHE A 76 11.49 5.42 0.39
CA PHE A 76 11.41 3.97 0.28
C PHE A 76 12.80 3.35 0.14
N ALA A 77 12.93 2.08 0.52
CA ALA A 77 14.13 1.28 0.34
C ALA A 77 13.78 -0.21 0.26
N THR A 78 14.73 -1.04 -0.15
CA THR A 78 14.61 -2.50 -0.10
C THR A 78 15.65 -3.06 0.85
N ALA A 79 15.21 -3.79 1.87
CA ALA A 79 16.04 -4.73 2.62
C ALA A 79 16.23 -5.98 1.75
N ILE A 80 17.37 -6.02 1.06
CA ILE A 80 17.70 -7.13 0.15
C ILE A 80 18.14 -8.33 1.00
N MET A 81 17.39 -9.43 0.89
CA MET A 81 17.70 -10.70 1.53
C MET A 81 18.97 -11.32 0.91
N GLU A 82 19.88 -11.77 1.77
CA GLU A 82 21.14 -12.40 1.40
C GLU A 82 21.04 -13.94 1.49
N GLU A 83 22.01 -14.66 0.92
CA GLU A 83 22.02 -16.14 0.94
C GLU A 83 22.00 -16.71 2.37
N LYS A 84 22.65 -16.04 3.32
CA LYS A 84 22.65 -16.41 4.75
C LYS A 84 21.25 -16.39 5.37
N ASP A 85 20.39 -15.47 4.92
CA ASP A 85 19.01 -15.34 5.41
C ASP A 85 18.12 -16.46 4.88
N LEU A 86 18.41 -16.94 3.66
CA LEU A 86 17.71 -18.07 3.04
C LEU A 86 18.14 -19.42 3.61
N ALA A 87 19.41 -19.52 4.02
CA ALA A 87 19.98 -20.72 4.60
C ALA A 87 19.67 -20.89 6.11
N GLY A 88 18.97 -19.93 6.72
CA GLY A 88 18.69 -19.92 8.17
C GLY A 88 19.95 -19.81 9.03
N LEU A 89 21.05 -19.31 8.44
CA LEU A 89 22.34 -19.14 9.11
C LEU A 89 22.35 -17.89 10.00
N THR A 90 21.41 -16.98 9.79
CA THR A 90 21.15 -15.78 10.58
C THR A 90 19.66 -15.72 10.94
N ASP A 91 19.34 -15.21 12.13
CA ASP A 91 17.93 -14.91 12.45
C ASP A 91 17.49 -13.70 11.64
N THR A 92 16.57 -13.95 10.70
CA THR A 92 16.03 -12.93 9.80
C THR A 92 15.33 -11.80 10.55
N ASN A 93 14.79 -12.05 11.75
CA ASN A 93 14.19 -11.00 12.59
C ASN A 93 15.25 -10.08 13.17
N ASP A 94 16.38 -10.61 13.64
CA ASP A 94 17.46 -9.80 14.20
C ASP A 94 18.09 -8.92 13.12
N GLU A 95 18.28 -9.44 11.90
CA GLU A 95 18.79 -8.63 10.80
C GLU A 95 17.78 -7.57 10.35
N LEU A 96 16.48 -7.91 10.29
CA LEU A 96 15.43 -6.94 9.99
C LEU A 96 15.41 -5.81 11.03
N ASP A 97 15.53 -6.14 12.31
CA ASP A 97 15.62 -5.15 13.40
C ASP A 97 16.82 -4.24 13.23
N ARG A 98 17.99 -4.82 12.94
CA ARG A 98 19.22 -4.07 12.71
C ARG A 98 19.12 -3.13 11.52
N VAL A 99 18.38 -3.52 10.48
CA VAL A 99 18.12 -2.68 9.31
C VAL A 99 17.15 -1.54 9.67
N VAL A 100 16.06 -1.84 10.36
CA VAL A 100 15.05 -0.86 10.78
C VAL A 100 15.65 0.16 11.75
N ASP A 101 16.40 -0.27 12.76
CA ASP A 101 17.10 0.60 13.71
C ASP A 101 18.01 1.59 12.98
N ARG A 102 18.80 1.10 12.02
CA ARG A 102 19.71 1.93 11.23
C ARG A 102 18.97 2.91 10.33
N LEU A 103 17.86 2.47 9.73
CA LEU A 103 17.00 3.32 8.92
C LEU A 103 16.44 4.48 9.76
N LEU A 104 15.83 4.17 10.90
CA LEU A 104 15.19 5.18 11.75
C LEU A 104 16.22 6.11 12.42
N ALA A 105 17.42 5.62 12.76
CA ALA A 105 18.51 6.45 13.23
C ALA A 105 18.97 7.47 12.17
N ARG A 106 18.94 7.09 10.89
CA ARG A 106 19.36 7.95 9.77
C ARG A 106 18.24 8.88 9.28
N ARG A 107 16.98 8.51 9.52
CA ARG A 107 15.76 9.21 9.06
C ARG A 107 14.79 9.40 10.24
N PRO A 108 15.10 10.29 11.20
CA PRO A 108 14.26 10.54 12.37
C PRO A 108 12.94 11.27 12.03
N ASP A 109 12.80 11.74 10.78
CA ASP A 109 11.59 12.34 10.22
C ASP A 109 10.45 11.34 9.99
N ILE A 110 10.76 10.05 9.88
CA ILE A 110 9.77 8.98 9.68
C ILE A 110 8.87 8.87 10.90
N LYS A 111 7.54 8.89 10.68
CA LYS A 111 6.52 8.64 11.72
C LYS A 111 5.74 7.36 11.48
N LEU A 112 5.71 6.90 10.24
CA LEU A 112 5.06 5.67 9.84
C LEU A 112 6.02 4.85 8.96
N LEU A 113 6.32 3.63 9.36
CA LEU A 113 7.14 2.69 8.59
C LEU A 113 6.26 1.53 8.12
N PHE A 114 6.19 1.30 6.83
CA PHE A 114 5.60 0.09 6.26
C PHE A 114 6.69 -0.93 5.96
N LEU A 115 6.59 -2.10 6.56
CA LEU A 115 7.26 -3.30 6.07
C LEU A 115 6.42 -3.86 4.92
N VAL A 116 6.97 -3.86 3.71
CA VAL A 116 6.24 -4.28 2.51
C VAL A 116 6.69 -5.67 2.11
N GLY A 117 5.78 -6.63 2.21
CA GLY A 117 6.00 -8.02 1.77
C GLY A 117 6.20 -8.12 0.26
N SER A 118 7.07 -9.02 -0.14
CA SER A 118 7.36 -9.35 -1.54
C SER A 118 7.33 -10.87 -1.76
N CYS A 119 7.41 -11.32 -3.02
CA CYS A 119 7.36 -12.76 -3.32
C CYS A 119 8.42 -13.56 -2.54
N PRO A 120 9.69 -13.12 -2.46
CA PRO A 120 10.70 -13.80 -1.64
C PRO A 120 10.32 -13.93 -0.16
N SER A 121 9.90 -12.85 0.50
CA SER A 121 9.57 -12.88 1.93
C SER A 121 8.38 -13.78 2.24
N GLU A 122 7.39 -13.83 1.34
CA GLU A 122 6.21 -14.68 1.48
C GLU A 122 6.49 -16.16 1.23
N VAL A 123 7.35 -16.47 0.26
CA VAL A 123 7.73 -17.84 -0.06
C VAL A 123 8.48 -18.47 1.12
N ILE A 124 9.39 -17.73 1.76
CA ILE A 124 10.09 -18.22 2.96
C ILE A 124 9.27 -18.10 4.24
N LYS A 125 8.03 -17.60 4.15
CA LYS A 125 7.11 -17.44 5.29
C LYS A 125 7.67 -16.55 6.41
N LEU A 126 8.35 -15.47 6.04
CA LEU A 126 8.77 -14.46 7.00
C LEU A 126 7.53 -13.71 7.53
N ASP A 127 7.27 -13.82 8.83
CA ASP A 127 6.12 -13.19 9.48
C ASP A 127 6.36 -11.69 9.73
N LEU A 128 6.20 -10.90 8.66
CA LEU A 128 6.34 -9.45 8.70
C LEU A 128 5.27 -8.76 9.55
N SER A 129 4.11 -9.39 9.74
CA SER A 129 3.05 -8.85 10.61
C SER A 129 3.51 -8.86 12.07
N ARG A 130 4.06 -9.99 12.52
CA ARG A 130 4.65 -10.09 13.86
C ARG A 130 5.87 -9.19 14.02
N ALA A 131 6.73 -9.10 13.01
CA ALA A 131 7.87 -8.19 13.04
C ALA A 131 7.43 -6.72 13.17
N ALA A 132 6.40 -6.30 12.41
CA ALA A 132 5.84 -4.96 12.51
C ALA A 132 5.29 -4.66 13.91
N GLY A 133 4.53 -5.58 14.51
CA GLY A 133 4.04 -5.43 15.88
C GLY A 133 5.17 -5.19 16.89
N ARG A 134 6.18 -6.06 16.88
CA ARG A 134 7.35 -5.98 17.76
C ARG A 134 8.16 -4.69 17.55
N LEU A 135 8.38 -4.29 16.30
CA LEU A 135 9.10 -3.05 15.98
C LEU A 135 8.29 -1.79 16.35
N SER A 136 6.97 -1.85 16.19
CA SER A 136 6.07 -0.77 16.60
C SER A 136 6.13 -0.56 18.12
N GLU A 137 6.15 -1.65 18.92
CA GLU A 137 6.35 -1.57 20.37
C GLU A 137 7.71 -0.95 20.72
N LYS A 138 8.79 -1.42 20.08
CA LYS A 138 10.16 -0.95 20.32
C LYS A 138 10.36 0.54 20.02
N HIS A 139 9.74 1.06 18.96
CA HIS A 139 9.92 2.44 18.51
C HIS A 139 8.79 3.40 18.94
N SER A 140 7.83 2.89 19.72
CA SER A 140 6.77 3.69 20.32
C SER A 140 7.34 4.76 21.28
N PRO A 141 6.76 5.97 21.34
CA PRO A 141 5.62 6.46 20.56
C PRO A 141 6.02 7.15 19.24
N ASN A 142 7.32 7.17 18.91
CA ASN A 142 7.87 8.04 17.87
C ASN A 142 7.57 7.56 16.45
N VAL A 143 7.55 6.23 16.25
CA VAL A 143 7.34 5.61 14.95
C VAL A 143 6.37 4.45 15.10
N ARG A 144 5.34 4.43 14.24
CA ARG A 144 4.45 3.29 14.09
C ARG A 144 4.94 2.41 12.96
N VAL A 145 5.02 1.10 13.19
CA VAL A 145 5.42 0.14 12.15
C VAL A 145 4.23 -0.72 11.76
N LEU A 146 3.90 -0.75 10.47
CA LEU A 146 2.81 -1.53 9.89
C LEU A 146 3.34 -2.50 8.83
N ASN A 147 2.52 -3.47 8.44
CA ASN A 147 2.85 -4.44 7.41
C ASN A 147 1.70 -4.58 6.39
N TYR A 148 2.06 -4.72 5.11
CA TYR A 148 1.14 -5.16 4.05
C TYR A 148 1.91 -5.89 2.94
N SER A 149 1.23 -6.71 2.13
CA SER A 149 1.85 -7.34 0.96
C SER A 149 1.75 -6.46 -0.29
N GLY A 150 2.87 -6.29 -0.99
CA GLY A 150 2.91 -5.82 -2.38
C GLY A 150 3.39 -6.89 -3.37
N SER A 151 3.37 -8.15 -2.96
CA SER A 151 3.91 -9.27 -3.72
C SER A 151 3.15 -9.55 -5.01
N GLY A 152 3.87 -9.98 -6.05
CA GLY A 152 3.26 -10.30 -7.35
C GLY A 152 2.45 -11.59 -7.37
N ILE A 153 2.55 -12.43 -6.33
CA ILE A 153 1.70 -13.63 -6.21
C ILE A 153 0.37 -13.34 -5.51
N GLU A 154 0.27 -12.22 -4.79
CA GLU A 154 -0.93 -11.82 -4.05
C GLU A 154 -1.62 -10.59 -4.66
N THR A 155 -0.86 -9.67 -5.25
CA THR A 155 -1.34 -8.34 -5.65
C THR A 155 -0.88 -7.94 -7.05
N THR A 156 -1.76 -7.24 -7.77
CA THR A 156 -1.52 -6.66 -9.09
C THR A 156 -1.66 -5.14 -9.03
N PHE A 157 -0.59 -4.43 -9.38
CA PHE A 157 -0.52 -2.98 -9.55
C PHE A 157 -1.21 -2.17 -8.42
N THR A 158 -2.38 -1.58 -8.66
CA THR A 158 -3.11 -0.75 -7.70
C THR A 158 -3.61 -1.50 -6.47
N GLN A 159 -3.66 -2.83 -6.49
CA GLN A 159 -3.99 -3.63 -5.30
C GLN A 159 -2.97 -3.46 -4.16
N GLY A 160 -1.75 -2.98 -4.46
CA GLY A 160 -0.80 -2.60 -3.41
C GLY A 160 -1.27 -1.40 -2.58
N GLU A 161 -2.01 -0.46 -3.18
CA GLU A 161 -2.66 0.62 -2.43
C GLU A 161 -3.77 0.10 -1.54
N ASP A 162 -4.64 -0.77 -2.07
CA ASP A 162 -5.71 -1.39 -1.29
C ASP A 162 -5.17 -2.09 -0.03
N ALA A 163 -4.14 -2.92 -0.18
CA ALA A 163 -3.47 -3.59 0.94
C ALA A 163 -2.83 -2.60 1.93
N CYS A 164 -2.21 -1.52 1.44
CA CYS A 164 -1.63 -0.48 2.27
C CYS A 164 -2.70 0.27 3.09
N LEU A 165 -3.84 0.63 2.47
CA LEU A 165 -4.92 1.33 3.14
C LEU A 165 -5.62 0.41 4.15
N ALA A 166 -5.82 -0.87 3.80
CA ALA A 166 -6.33 -1.87 4.74
C ALA A 166 -5.46 -1.98 6.00
N ALA A 167 -4.14 -1.88 5.89
CA ALA A 167 -3.23 -1.87 7.04
C ALA A 167 -3.36 -0.60 7.91
N LEU A 168 -3.83 0.52 7.35
CA LEU A 168 -4.12 1.75 8.09
C LEU A 168 -5.46 1.70 8.83
N VAL A 169 -6.45 0.94 8.35
CA VAL A 169 -7.80 0.93 8.94
C VAL A 169 -7.80 0.61 10.45
N PRO A 170 -7.08 -0.43 10.95
CA PRO A 170 -7.02 -0.72 12.39
C PRO A 170 -6.34 0.37 13.23
N GLN A 171 -5.65 1.32 12.58
CA GLN A 171 -4.92 2.41 13.22
C GLN A 171 -5.78 3.67 13.38
N MET A 172 -6.94 3.71 12.74
CA MET A 172 -7.90 4.81 12.78
C MET A 172 -8.61 4.83 14.13
N ALA A 173 -8.79 6.02 14.71
CA ALA A 173 -9.54 6.16 15.95
C ALA A 173 -11.02 5.82 15.72
N ALA A 174 -11.66 5.14 16.67
CA ALA A 174 -13.11 5.04 16.67
C ALA A 174 -13.72 6.43 16.92
N ALA A 175 -14.64 6.87 16.07
CA ALA A 175 -15.34 8.12 16.31
C ALA A 175 -16.25 7.99 17.55
N PRO A 176 -16.38 9.05 18.38
CA PRO A 176 -17.35 9.06 19.48
C PRO A 176 -18.77 8.77 18.99
N ALA A 177 -19.61 8.14 19.83
CA ALA A 177 -20.99 7.80 19.48
C ALA A 177 -21.86 9.02 19.11
N ASN A 178 -21.49 10.21 19.59
CA ASN A 178 -22.14 11.49 19.29
C ASN A 178 -21.39 12.31 18.23
N ALA A 179 -20.42 11.72 17.53
CA ALA A 179 -19.73 12.40 16.45
C ALA A 179 -20.73 12.74 15.34
N GLU A 180 -20.65 13.96 14.81
CA GLU A 180 -21.44 14.33 13.63
C GLU A 180 -20.99 13.50 12.43
N LEU A 181 -21.92 13.29 11.50
CA LEU A 181 -21.67 12.56 10.27
C LEU A 181 -20.53 13.21 9.46
N SER A 182 -19.59 12.38 9.03
CA SER A 182 -18.50 12.76 8.14
C SER A 182 -18.43 11.80 6.95
N LEU A 183 -18.06 12.34 5.79
CA LEU A 183 -17.80 11.57 4.58
C LEU A 183 -16.32 11.22 4.50
N LEU A 184 -15.97 9.95 4.29
CA LEU A 184 -14.60 9.51 4.05
C LEU A 184 -14.41 9.19 2.57
N ILE A 185 -13.48 9.87 1.91
CA ILE A 185 -13.01 9.52 0.57
C ILE A 185 -11.87 8.50 0.72
N VAL A 186 -12.03 7.31 0.14
CA VAL A 186 -11.00 6.27 0.16
C VAL A 186 -10.31 6.21 -1.20
N GLY A 187 -8.99 6.34 -1.20
CA GLY A 187 -8.13 6.34 -2.38
C GLY A 187 -7.17 7.53 -2.39
N ALA A 188 -5.91 7.28 -2.76
CA ALA A 188 -4.87 8.28 -2.87
C ALA A 188 -5.11 9.19 -4.09
N LEU A 189 -5.74 10.33 -3.85
CA LEU A 189 -5.94 11.36 -4.86
C LEU A 189 -4.76 12.36 -4.88
N PRO A 190 -4.39 12.89 -6.07
CA PRO A 190 -3.58 14.08 -6.16
C PRO A 190 -4.22 15.22 -5.35
N ASP A 191 -3.39 16.04 -4.70
CA ASP A 191 -3.87 17.08 -3.77
C ASP A 191 -4.89 18.02 -4.42
N VAL A 192 -4.67 18.43 -5.67
CA VAL A 192 -5.59 19.30 -6.41
C VAL A 192 -6.96 18.63 -6.64
N VAL A 193 -7.00 17.31 -6.86
CA VAL A 193 -8.25 16.56 -7.07
C VAL A 193 -8.99 16.40 -5.75
N GLU A 194 -8.28 16.12 -4.66
CA GLU A 194 -8.87 16.06 -3.32
C GLU A 194 -9.48 17.42 -2.93
N ASP A 195 -8.77 18.53 -3.18
CA ASP A 195 -9.27 19.88 -2.91
C ASP A 195 -10.49 20.23 -3.77
N GLN A 196 -10.57 19.73 -5.00
CA GLN A 196 -11.76 19.85 -5.86
C GLN A 196 -12.94 19.05 -5.28
N PHE A 197 -12.73 17.82 -4.83
CA PHE A 197 -13.77 17.00 -4.20
C PHE A 197 -14.32 17.70 -2.96
N ARG A 198 -13.45 18.18 -2.07
CA ARG A 198 -13.83 18.90 -0.85
C ARG A 198 -14.70 20.13 -1.16
N ARG A 199 -14.33 20.93 -2.17
CA ARG A 199 -15.13 22.09 -2.60
C ARG A 199 -16.51 21.71 -3.15
N LEU A 200 -16.59 20.65 -3.96
CA LEU A 200 -17.86 20.17 -4.52
C LEU A 200 -18.78 19.64 -3.42
N PHE A 201 -18.25 18.85 -2.49
CA PHE A 201 -19.02 18.36 -1.34
C PHE A 201 -19.51 19.49 -0.44
N ALA A 202 -18.66 20.49 -0.16
CA ALA A 202 -19.06 21.66 0.61
C ALA A 202 -20.19 22.45 -0.08
N ALA A 203 -20.16 22.60 -1.41
CA ALA A 203 -21.24 23.22 -2.18
C ALA A 203 -22.56 22.44 -2.14
N MET A 204 -22.51 21.12 -1.91
CA MET A 204 -23.67 20.26 -1.67
C MET A 204 -24.12 20.22 -0.20
N GLY A 205 -23.48 20.97 0.68
CA GLY A 205 -23.77 21.00 2.11
C GLY A 205 -23.04 19.94 2.96
N ILE A 206 -22.16 19.14 2.36
CA ILE A 206 -21.35 18.14 3.06
C ILE A 206 -20.02 18.80 3.46
N GLN A 207 -19.98 19.36 4.67
CA GLN A 207 -18.84 20.14 5.14
C GLN A 207 -17.69 19.27 5.71
N ARG A 208 -18.04 18.13 6.32
CA ARG A 208 -17.08 17.22 6.96
C ARG A 208 -16.68 16.11 6.01
N VAL A 209 -15.61 16.35 5.25
CA VAL A 209 -15.04 15.39 4.33
C VAL A 209 -13.62 15.08 4.77
N GLU A 210 -13.29 13.80 4.90
CA GLU A 210 -11.95 13.31 5.23
C GLU A 210 -11.43 12.44 4.08
N ALA A 211 -10.13 12.15 4.08
CA ALA A 211 -9.51 11.31 3.06
C ALA A 211 -8.61 10.24 3.68
N LEU A 212 -8.65 9.02 3.11
CA LEU A 212 -7.75 7.92 3.42
C LEU A 212 -7.02 7.52 2.12
N PRO A 213 -5.68 7.61 2.03
CA PRO A 213 -4.75 7.94 3.12
C PRO A 213 -4.68 9.46 3.38
N ALA A 214 -4.49 9.82 4.65
CA ALA A 214 -4.15 11.18 5.05
C ALA A 214 -2.71 11.53 4.65
N ARG A 215 -2.38 12.83 4.58
CA ARG A 215 -1.02 13.27 4.23
C ARG A 215 0.00 12.95 5.33
N ARG A 216 -0.43 12.87 6.58
CA ARG A 216 0.38 12.53 7.75
C ARG A 216 -0.36 11.54 8.63
N ILE A 217 0.37 10.71 9.36
CA ILE A 217 -0.25 9.72 10.25
C ILE A 217 -0.99 10.36 11.44
N SER A 218 -0.56 11.55 11.87
CA SER A 218 -1.26 12.35 12.90
C SER A 218 -2.64 12.82 12.45
N ASP A 219 -2.85 12.89 11.14
CA ASP A 219 -4.05 13.43 10.50
C ASP A 219 -4.96 12.29 10.04
N LEU A 220 -4.71 11.05 10.49
CA LEU A 220 -5.50 9.88 10.12
C LEU A 220 -6.93 10.04 10.64
N PRO A 221 -7.96 9.93 9.79
CA PRO A 221 -9.33 10.23 10.22
C PRO A 221 -9.86 9.17 11.17
N SER A 222 -10.82 9.55 12.00
CA SER A 222 -11.59 8.60 12.79
C SER A 222 -12.67 7.92 11.93
N VAL A 223 -13.00 6.66 12.23
CA VAL A 223 -14.12 5.94 11.60
C VAL A 223 -15.18 5.68 12.66
N GLY A 224 -16.43 6.06 12.37
CA GLY A 224 -17.58 5.77 13.24
C GLY A 224 -18.10 4.34 13.05
N PRO A 225 -18.97 3.86 13.96
CA PRO A 225 -19.71 2.61 13.78
C PRO A 225 -20.66 2.65 12.58
#